data_AF-A0AAU6UYW3-F1
#
_entry.id   AF-A0AAU6UYW3-F1
#
_cell.length_a   1.000
_cell.length_b   1.000
_cell.length_c   1.000
_cell.angle_alpha   90.00
_cell.angle_beta   90.00
_cell.angle_gamma   90.00
#
_symmetry.space_group_name_H-M   'P 1'
#
loop_
_entity.id
_entity.type
_entity.pdbx_description
1 polymer ?
#
loop_
_entity_poly.entity_id
_entity_poly.type
_entity_poly.pdbx_seq_one_letter_code
_entity_poly.pdbx_strand_id
1 'polypeptide(L)'
;MSSPRLRVQFETLFAHFHGQDAETQLDDITDILFCTRRNARIVLNKLEDEGWIEWHPAPGRGKLSQLIFKRSRADVSENLARRYLQEGKIGQALAVLDQDAAKLTQVIQSYLGVQHQEGLQVVRLPYYRPLSMLNPTKPMRRSELHIARQIYSGLTRLDEEEQLQADLAHHWQALSPTHWRFYLRPGVRFHNGELMTTEIVVQSLWQLRLVNLFAHIDAITTPDNWVVDIHLSKPDTRLPLLLAESCAKILLPESLRADDFDQKPVGSGPYKVFVNDEKRLVLQAFDGYFGFRPLLDRVEVWVIDEVHSSMVFPSLTHPMKSQRGSFSEDVELDPGCTYLLLNRRNGIASNEVWANYLQTKLSALNLFRLLPEEKVVELGVLPAYGLKPGWYHQNGPMSAVEPPIGNTVTVAYHAQHPMFPTLAKCIERLLKEDGIEVTFIKYELTVDDVDQVDIWIKAMGIANHRDDALAGWLLDYSDIEPMSQAEDFYRWSGLIDQWRASDESTPFPAQELGKSLVASKQIIPMFHCWLGVNKDQCGALQNAKCNALGWFDFSQVWVKPE
;
A
#
# COMPACT_ATOMS: atom_id res chain seq x y z
N MET A 1 9.08 20.44 -26.07
CA MET A 1 7.97 20.61 -25.10
C MET A 1 6.80 21.20 -25.86
N SER A 2 5.94 20.34 -26.39
CA SER A 2 4.69 20.73 -27.03
C SER A 2 3.73 21.32 -26.01
N SER A 3 3.29 22.56 -26.24
CA SER A 3 2.33 23.24 -25.37
C SER A 3 0.89 22.90 -25.79
N PRO A 4 -0.11 23.06 -24.90
CA PRO A 4 -1.53 22.96 -25.28
C PRO A 4 -1.88 23.80 -26.52
N ARG A 5 -1.22 24.95 -26.67
CA ARG A 5 -1.37 25.83 -27.83
C ARG A 5 -0.86 25.19 -29.13
N LEU A 6 0.26 24.47 -29.08
CA LEU A 6 0.81 23.79 -30.26
C LEU A 6 -0.13 22.67 -30.75
N ARG A 7 -0.78 21.95 -29.82
CA ARG A 7 -1.84 20.98 -30.17
C ARG A 7 -3.02 21.65 -30.88
N VAL A 8 -3.56 22.74 -30.35
CA VAL A 8 -4.69 23.44 -31.00
C VAL A 8 -4.30 23.86 -32.42
N GLN A 9 -3.07 24.31 -32.62
CA GLN A 9 -2.56 24.70 -33.94
C GLN A 9 -2.46 23.50 -34.89
N PHE A 10 -1.97 22.35 -34.42
CA PHE A 10 -2.00 21.10 -35.17
C PHE A 10 -3.43 20.70 -35.55
N GLU A 11 -4.35 20.67 -34.58
CA GLU A 11 -5.75 20.27 -34.81
C GLU A 11 -6.45 21.21 -35.79
N THR A 12 -6.15 22.51 -35.74
CA THR A 12 -6.68 23.50 -36.70
C THR A 12 -6.23 23.18 -38.11
N LEU A 13 -4.94 22.89 -38.31
CA LEU A 13 -4.40 22.49 -39.63
C LEU A 13 -4.97 21.14 -40.08
N PHE A 14 -4.96 20.14 -39.20
CA PHE A 14 -5.45 18.80 -39.48
C PHE A 14 -6.94 18.80 -39.87
N ALA A 15 -7.76 19.59 -39.18
CA ALA A 15 -9.17 19.76 -39.50
C ALA A 15 -9.38 20.45 -40.85
N HIS A 16 -8.60 21.51 -41.15
CA HIS A 16 -8.70 22.25 -42.41
C HIS A 16 -8.33 21.38 -43.62
N PHE A 17 -7.27 20.57 -43.51
CA PHE A 17 -6.82 19.68 -44.59
C PHE A 17 -7.43 18.26 -44.50
N HIS A 18 -8.43 18.05 -43.64
CA HIS A 18 -9.10 16.75 -43.44
C HIS A 18 -8.13 15.58 -43.14
N GLY A 19 -6.99 15.87 -42.51
CA GLY A 19 -5.96 14.90 -42.19
C GLY A 19 -5.19 14.34 -43.40
N GLN A 20 -5.32 14.95 -44.57
CA GLN A 20 -4.60 14.55 -45.78
C GLN A 20 -3.38 15.45 -46.01
N ASP A 21 -2.33 14.86 -46.58
CA ASP A 21 -1.17 15.61 -47.04
C ASP A 21 -1.60 16.65 -48.09
N ALA A 22 -1.01 17.83 -48.02
CA ALA A 22 -1.46 18.97 -48.80
C ALA A 22 -0.31 19.78 -49.39
N GLU A 23 -0.54 20.30 -50.60
CA GLU A 23 0.27 21.36 -51.17
C GLU A 23 -0.38 22.71 -50.86
N THR A 24 0.34 23.60 -50.19
CA THR A 24 -0.23 24.85 -49.66
C THR A 24 0.80 25.98 -49.63
N GLN A 25 0.34 27.23 -49.64
CA GLN A 25 1.22 28.38 -49.47
C GLN A 25 1.38 28.73 -47.98
N LEU A 26 2.51 29.35 -47.64
CA LEU A 26 2.71 29.84 -46.28
C LEU A 26 1.66 30.91 -45.88
N ASP A 27 1.12 31.65 -46.85
CA ASP A 27 0.04 32.62 -46.62
C ASP A 27 -1.27 31.93 -46.21
N ASP A 28 -1.62 30.81 -46.84
CA ASP A 28 -2.79 30.02 -46.46
C ASP A 28 -2.66 29.51 -45.02
N ILE A 29 -1.46 29.05 -44.64
CA ILE A 29 -1.18 28.64 -43.25
C ILE A 29 -1.33 29.81 -42.27
N THR A 30 -0.90 31.02 -42.65
CA THR A 30 -1.08 32.20 -41.78
C THR A 30 -2.55 32.56 -41.57
N ASP A 31 -3.36 32.39 -42.60
CA ASP A 31 -4.80 32.66 -42.54
C ASP A 31 -5.51 31.59 -41.68
N ILE A 32 -5.20 30.30 -41.89
CA ILE A 32 -5.76 29.20 -41.11
C ILE A 32 -5.44 29.33 -39.62
N LEU A 33 -4.19 29.67 -39.28
CA LEU A 33 -3.73 29.79 -37.90
C LEU A 33 -3.93 31.20 -37.30
N PHE A 34 -4.50 32.14 -38.06
CA PHE A 34 -4.67 33.55 -37.69
C PHE A 34 -3.41 34.17 -37.07
N CYS A 35 -2.26 34.04 -37.74
CA CYS A 35 -0.99 34.52 -37.21
C CYS A 35 -0.04 35.08 -38.28
N THR A 36 1.06 35.73 -37.87
CA THR A 36 2.03 36.30 -38.81
C THR A 36 2.86 35.21 -39.50
N ARG A 37 3.41 35.47 -40.69
CA ARG A 37 4.32 34.54 -41.40
C ARG A 37 5.48 34.04 -40.54
N ARG A 38 6.05 34.93 -39.71
CA ARG A 38 7.13 34.57 -38.78
C ARG A 38 6.63 33.54 -37.76
N ASN A 39 5.44 33.76 -37.20
CA ASN A 39 4.86 32.85 -36.22
C ASN A 39 4.42 31.52 -36.84
N ALA A 40 3.84 31.53 -38.04
CA ALA A 40 3.49 30.30 -38.78
C ALA A 40 4.72 29.41 -38.99
N ARG A 41 5.86 29.98 -39.42
CA ARG A 41 7.12 29.22 -39.52
C ARG A 41 7.58 28.63 -38.20
N ILE A 42 7.51 29.40 -37.11
CA ILE A 42 7.87 28.90 -35.77
C ILE A 42 6.96 27.74 -35.36
N VAL A 43 5.67 27.84 -35.64
CA VAL A 43 4.69 26.78 -35.34
C VAL A 43 5.00 25.53 -36.15
N LEU A 44 5.15 25.65 -37.48
CA LEU A 44 5.47 24.52 -38.36
C LEU A 44 6.76 23.82 -37.94
N ASN A 45 7.83 24.56 -37.67
CA ASN A 45 9.08 23.98 -37.17
C ASN A 45 8.87 23.25 -35.85
N LYS A 46 8.09 23.79 -34.90
CA LYS A 46 7.81 23.11 -33.63
C LYS A 46 6.96 21.85 -33.81
N LEU A 47 6.03 21.85 -34.76
CA LEU A 47 5.23 20.66 -35.09
C LEU A 47 6.10 19.58 -35.72
N GLU A 48 7.08 19.96 -36.53
CA GLU A 48 8.08 19.09 -37.15
C GLU A 48 9.09 18.55 -36.11
N ASP A 49 9.57 19.39 -35.19
CA ASP A 49 10.44 19.00 -34.06
C ASP A 49 9.79 17.94 -33.16
N GLU A 50 8.46 18.00 -32.99
CA GLU A 50 7.69 16.99 -32.24
C GLU A 50 7.31 15.78 -33.12
N GLY A 51 7.66 15.79 -34.41
CA GLY A 51 7.43 14.70 -35.37
C GLY A 51 5.97 14.52 -35.78
N TRP A 52 5.13 15.56 -35.63
CA TRP A 52 3.69 15.49 -35.95
C TRP A 52 3.42 15.73 -37.42
N ILE A 53 4.25 16.55 -38.05
CA ILE A 53 4.21 16.87 -39.48
C ILE A 53 5.63 16.80 -40.05
N GLU A 54 5.71 16.84 -41.38
CA GLU A 54 6.92 17.12 -42.13
C GLU A 54 6.61 18.28 -43.08
N TRP A 55 7.47 19.32 -43.09
CA TRP A 55 7.21 20.56 -43.83
C TRP A 55 8.34 20.84 -44.83
N HIS A 56 8.01 20.82 -46.12
CA HIS A 56 8.95 21.11 -47.19
C HIS A 56 8.65 22.48 -47.84
N PRO A 57 9.36 23.55 -47.43
CA PRO A 57 9.12 24.89 -47.96
C PRO A 57 9.61 25.03 -49.41
N ALA A 58 8.76 25.58 -50.28
CA ALA A 58 9.15 25.93 -51.65
C ALA A 58 9.54 27.42 -51.76
N PRO A 59 10.77 27.74 -52.23
CA PRO A 59 11.20 29.13 -52.39
C PRO A 59 10.61 29.77 -53.66
N GLY A 60 9.80 30.82 -53.49
CA GLY A 60 9.24 31.64 -54.58
C GLY A 60 7.81 32.09 -54.32
N ARG A 61 7.43 33.29 -54.80
CA ARG A 61 6.06 33.82 -54.65
C ARG A 61 5.09 32.96 -55.47
N GLY A 62 4.05 32.42 -54.85
CA GLY A 62 3.03 31.58 -55.51
C GLY A 62 3.41 30.11 -55.70
N LYS A 63 4.57 29.65 -55.21
CA LYS A 63 4.91 28.21 -55.21
C LYS A 63 4.29 27.51 -54.00
N LEU A 64 3.79 26.30 -54.22
CA LEU A 64 3.21 25.46 -53.17
C LEU A 64 4.32 24.74 -52.40
N SER A 65 4.25 24.83 -51.07
CA SER A 65 5.05 24.03 -50.13
C SER A 65 4.29 22.75 -49.80
N GLN A 66 4.99 21.70 -49.39
CA GLN A 66 4.34 20.43 -49.02
C GLN A 66 4.24 20.31 -47.50
N LEU A 67 3.03 20.00 -47.03
CA LEU A 67 2.72 19.65 -45.64
C LEU A 67 2.29 18.19 -45.60
N ILE A 68 3.05 17.36 -44.88
CA ILE A 68 2.77 15.94 -44.72
C ILE A 68 2.40 15.68 -43.26
N PHE A 69 1.27 15.02 -43.00
CA PHE A 69 0.87 14.66 -41.64
C PHE A 69 1.46 13.30 -41.27
N LYS A 70 2.30 13.25 -40.21
CA LYS A 70 2.96 12.02 -39.76
C LYS A 70 2.21 11.34 -38.61
N ARG A 71 1.22 12.02 -38.02
CA ARG A 71 0.44 11.59 -36.86
C ARG A 71 -1.02 11.97 -37.04
N SER A 72 -1.92 11.18 -36.46
CA SER A 72 -3.34 11.52 -36.39
C SER A 72 -3.64 12.46 -35.20
N ARG A 73 -4.83 13.07 -35.19
CA ARG A 73 -5.33 13.82 -34.02
C ARG A 73 -5.35 12.95 -32.75
N ALA A 74 -5.77 11.69 -32.89
CA ALA A 74 -5.80 10.75 -31.77
C ALA A 74 -4.40 10.49 -31.23
N ASP A 75 -3.41 10.23 -32.10
CA ASP A 75 -2.03 9.96 -31.70
C ASP A 75 -1.41 11.14 -30.93
N VAL A 76 -1.65 12.37 -31.41
CA VAL A 76 -1.14 13.58 -30.76
C VAL A 76 -1.76 13.75 -29.37
N SER A 77 -3.08 13.56 -29.26
CA SER A 77 -3.79 13.65 -27.98
C SER A 77 -3.37 12.55 -27.01
N GLU A 78 -3.27 11.30 -27.45
CA GLU A 78 -2.83 10.19 -26.59
C GLU A 78 -1.40 10.39 -26.08
N ASN A 79 -0.47 10.81 -26.94
CA ASN A 79 0.91 11.05 -26.52
C ASN A 79 1.01 12.19 -25.50
N LEU A 80 0.24 13.26 -25.69
CA LEU A 80 0.19 14.36 -24.73
C LEU A 80 -0.50 13.94 -23.42
N ALA A 81 -1.55 13.10 -23.49
CA ALA A 81 -2.17 12.51 -22.32
C ALA A 81 -1.19 11.63 -21.53
N ARG A 82 -0.40 10.77 -22.20
CA ARG A 82 0.68 9.98 -21.56
C ARG A 82 1.70 10.87 -20.85
N ARG A 83 2.11 11.98 -21.47
CA ARG A 83 3.01 12.95 -20.82
C ARG A 83 2.37 13.57 -19.58
N TYR A 84 1.09 13.93 -19.64
CA TYR A 84 0.39 14.43 -18.47
C TYR A 84 0.26 13.38 -17.36
N LEU A 85 0.04 12.11 -17.71
CA LEU A 85 0.07 11.01 -16.74
C LEU A 85 1.47 10.87 -16.10
N GLN A 86 2.55 10.98 -16.88
CA GLN A 86 3.93 11.01 -16.36
C GLN A 86 4.21 12.20 -15.42
N GLU A 87 3.46 13.28 -15.55
CA GLU A 87 3.55 14.45 -14.68
C GLU A 87 2.57 14.40 -13.50
N GLY A 88 1.76 13.34 -13.37
CA GLY A 88 0.70 13.20 -12.37
C GLY A 88 -0.55 14.05 -12.63
N LYS A 89 -0.70 14.61 -13.85
CA LYS A 89 -1.74 15.58 -14.20
C LYS A 89 -2.92 14.92 -14.92
N ILE A 90 -3.62 14.02 -14.24
CA ILE A 90 -4.71 13.21 -14.83
C ILE A 90 -5.84 14.07 -15.38
N GLY A 91 -6.27 15.14 -14.68
CA GLY A 91 -7.28 16.05 -15.20
C GLY A 91 -6.88 16.72 -16.53
N GLN A 92 -5.58 16.98 -16.73
CA GLN A 92 -5.06 17.51 -18.00
C GLN A 92 -4.98 16.41 -19.07
N ALA A 93 -4.66 15.17 -18.69
CA ALA A 93 -4.74 14.02 -19.59
C ALA A 93 -6.19 13.80 -20.08
N LEU A 94 -7.18 13.83 -19.18
CA LEU A 94 -8.59 13.70 -19.51
C LEU A 94 -9.08 14.86 -20.40
N ALA A 95 -8.69 16.09 -20.07
CA ALA A 95 -9.01 17.25 -20.90
C ALA A 95 -8.41 17.14 -22.30
N VAL A 96 -7.21 16.56 -22.42
CA VAL A 96 -6.60 16.35 -23.74
C VAL A 96 -7.32 15.27 -24.55
N LEU A 97 -7.94 14.31 -23.88
CA LEU A 97 -8.74 13.27 -24.50
C LEU A 97 -10.21 13.68 -24.67
N ASP A 98 -10.50 14.99 -24.75
CA ASP A 98 -11.83 15.55 -24.97
C ASP A 98 -12.85 15.14 -23.89
N GLN A 99 -12.39 15.00 -22.63
CA GLN A 99 -13.19 14.53 -21.49
C GLN A 99 -13.73 13.09 -21.65
N ASP A 100 -13.12 12.29 -22.53
CA ASP A 100 -13.50 10.91 -22.77
C ASP A 100 -12.81 9.97 -21.76
N ALA A 101 -13.57 9.54 -20.76
CA ALA A 101 -13.08 8.63 -19.72
C ALA A 101 -12.64 7.28 -20.30
N ALA A 102 -13.28 6.77 -21.35
CA ALA A 102 -12.93 5.48 -21.94
C ALA A 102 -11.57 5.53 -22.64
N LYS A 103 -11.29 6.61 -23.38
CA LYS A 103 -9.96 6.85 -23.95
C LYS A 103 -8.89 7.02 -22.88
N LEU A 104 -9.21 7.73 -21.79
CA LEU A 104 -8.28 7.86 -20.67
C LEU A 104 -7.94 6.50 -20.08
N THR A 105 -8.93 5.64 -19.85
CA THR A 105 -8.72 4.26 -19.38
C THR A 105 -7.81 3.49 -20.34
N GLN A 106 -8.01 3.57 -21.66
CA GLN A 106 -7.16 2.90 -22.65
C GLN A 106 -5.70 3.40 -22.65
N VAL A 107 -5.50 4.73 -22.54
CA VAL A 107 -4.18 5.33 -22.44
C VAL A 107 -3.49 4.91 -21.15
N ILE A 108 -4.24 4.85 -20.05
CA ILE A 108 -3.72 4.40 -18.74
C ILE A 108 -3.37 2.92 -18.79
N GLN A 109 -4.22 2.05 -19.32
CA GLN A 109 -3.95 0.61 -19.45
C GLN A 109 -2.67 0.33 -20.24
N SER A 110 -2.46 1.04 -21.34
CA SER A 110 -1.24 0.91 -22.15
C SER A 110 -0.01 1.59 -21.52
N TYR A 111 -0.19 2.45 -20.52
CA TYR A 111 0.88 3.07 -19.76
C TYR A 111 1.28 2.25 -18.53
N LEU A 112 0.32 1.53 -17.94
CA LEU A 112 0.50 0.65 -16.79
C LEU A 112 1.02 -0.73 -17.22
N GLY A 113 1.29 -1.58 -16.23
CA GLY A 113 1.74 -2.95 -16.43
C GLY A 113 3.19 -3.04 -16.89
N VAL A 114 3.51 -4.10 -17.64
CA VAL A 114 4.87 -4.39 -18.12
C VAL A 114 5.24 -3.49 -19.29
N GLN A 115 6.39 -2.84 -19.18
CA GLN A 115 6.94 -1.91 -20.15
C GLN A 115 8.42 -2.25 -20.39
N HIS A 116 8.86 -2.15 -21.64
CA HIS A 116 10.29 -2.21 -21.98
C HIS A 116 10.78 -0.79 -22.22
N GLN A 117 11.61 -0.27 -21.32
CA GLN A 117 12.16 1.09 -21.43
C GLN A 117 13.68 1.04 -21.38
N GLU A 118 14.34 1.53 -22.43
CA GLU A 118 15.80 1.60 -22.51
C GLU A 118 16.48 0.22 -22.29
N GLY A 119 15.82 -0.87 -22.68
CA GLY A 119 16.29 -2.24 -22.47
C GLY A 119 16.01 -2.82 -21.08
N LEU A 120 15.34 -2.07 -20.20
CA LEU A 120 14.93 -2.52 -18.86
C LEU A 120 13.50 -3.05 -18.87
N GLN A 121 13.24 -4.10 -18.08
CA GLN A 121 11.90 -4.57 -17.74
C GLN A 121 11.34 -3.74 -16.58
N VAL A 122 10.31 -2.95 -16.88
CA VAL A 122 9.66 -2.03 -15.94
C VAL A 122 8.22 -2.46 -15.71
N VAL A 123 7.77 -2.48 -14.46
CA VAL A 123 6.35 -2.64 -14.13
C VAL A 123 5.81 -1.34 -13.54
N ARG A 124 4.70 -0.84 -14.10
CA ARG A 124 4.00 0.35 -13.62
C ARG A 124 2.69 -0.02 -12.94
N LEU A 125 2.60 0.27 -11.65
CA LEU A 125 1.45 0.00 -10.81
C LEU A 125 0.78 1.31 -10.41
N PRO A 126 -0.53 1.47 -10.62
CA PRO A 126 -1.24 2.62 -10.10
C PRO A 126 -1.48 2.46 -8.58
N TYR A 127 -1.53 3.59 -7.85
CA TYR A 127 -1.92 3.62 -6.44
C TYR A 127 -2.57 4.97 -6.08
N TYR A 128 -3.47 5.00 -5.09
CA TYR A 128 -4.33 6.17 -4.86
C TYR A 128 -3.66 7.32 -4.07
N ARG A 129 -2.46 7.11 -3.52
CA ARG A 129 -1.75 8.10 -2.69
C ARG A 129 -0.23 7.92 -2.70
N PRO A 130 0.56 8.92 -2.27
CA PRO A 130 1.99 8.75 -2.03
C PRO A 130 2.31 7.75 -0.92
N LEU A 131 3.48 7.10 -1.01
CA LEU A 131 4.00 6.13 -0.05
C LEU A 131 5.22 6.72 0.67
N SER A 132 4.99 7.63 1.62
CA SER A 132 6.02 8.51 2.19
C SER A 132 6.78 7.96 3.40
N MET A 133 6.29 6.90 4.06
CA MET A 133 6.89 6.35 5.29
C MET A 133 7.38 4.92 5.08
N LEU A 134 8.64 4.76 4.67
CA LEU A 134 9.31 3.49 4.37
C LEU A 134 10.32 3.08 5.46
N ASN A 135 10.22 3.65 6.66
CA ASN A 135 11.06 3.28 7.79
C ASN A 135 10.38 2.20 8.66
N PRO A 136 10.92 0.96 8.73
CA PRO A 136 10.31 -0.15 9.46
C PRO A 136 10.24 0.04 10.98
N THR A 137 10.96 1.02 11.53
CA THR A 137 10.92 1.35 12.97
C THR A 137 9.83 2.35 13.32
N LYS A 138 9.08 2.83 12.32
CA LYS A 138 7.97 3.77 12.48
C LYS A 138 6.64 3.09 12.12
N PRO A 139 5.50 3.64 12.58
CA PRO A 139 4.19 3.17 12.14
C PRO A 139 4.05 3.26 10.62
N MET A 140 3.79 2.11 9.99
CA MET A 140 3.61 1.99 8.55
C MET A 140 2.22 1.43 8.23
N ARG A 141 1.63 1.86 7.11
CA ARG A 141 0.41 1.23 6.60
C ARG A 141 0.78 -0.03 5.80
N ARG A 142 -0.23 -0.82 5.44
CA ARG A 142 -0.07 -2.12 4.78
C ARG A 142 0.77 -2.06 3.49
N SER A 143 0.61 -1.01 2.69
CA SER A 143 1.40 -0.84 1.46
C SER A 143 2.86 -0.52 1.75
N GLU A 144 3.13 0.37 2.70
CA GLU A 144 4.50 0.68 3.14
C GLU A 144 5.18 -0.54 3.75
N LEU A 145 4.45 -1.38 4.50
CA LEU A 145 4.96 -2.68 4.97
C LEU A 145 5.38 -3.59 3.80
N HIS A 146 4.59 -3.63 2.72
CA HIS A 146 4.94 -4.39 1.52
C HIS A 146 6.23 -3.85 0.87
N ILE A 147 6.30 -2.53 0.67
CA ILE A 147 7.48 -1.88 0.09
C ILE A 147 8.72 -2.07 0.97
N ALA A 148 8.60 -1.95 2.29
CA ALA A 148 9.71 -2.17 3.22
C ALA A 148 10.30 -3.59 3.11
N ARG A 149 9.46 -4.62 2.91
CA ARG A 149 9.93 -6.01 2.68
C ARG A 149 10.79 -6.15 1.42
N GLN A 150 10.64 -5.26 0.44
CA GLN A 150 11.45 -5.23 -0.79
C GLN A 150 12.77 -4.46 -0.61
N ILE A 151 12.81 -3.53 0.35
CA ILE A 151 13.95 -2.63 0.58
C ILE A 151 14.93 -3.19 1.59
N TYR A 152 14.47 -3.88 2.63
CA TYR A 152 15.32 -4.31 3.74
C TYR A 152 15.36 -5.84 3.89
N SER A 153 16.47 -6.32 4.45
CA SER A 153 16.62 -7.72 4.88
C SER A 153 16.65 -7.81 6.41
N GLY A 154 16.24 -8.96 6.94
CA GLY A 154 16.30 -9.28 8.37
C GLY A 154 17.22 -10.48 8.61
N LEU A 155 17.31 -10.94 9.86
CA LEU A 155 18.01 -12.21 10.12
C LEU A 155 17.28 -13.38 9.44
N THR A 156 15.96 -13.36 9.52
CA THR A 156 15.05 -14.34 8.93
C THR A 156 13.96 -13.62 8.13
N ARG A 157 13.20 -14.39 7.35
CA ARG A 157 12.05 -13.88 6.57
C ARG A 157 10.97 -14.95 6.44
N LEU A 158 9.78 -14.53 6.04
CA LEU A 158 8.76 -15.45 5.54
C LEU A 158 8.81 -15.50 4.01
N ASP A 159 8.57 -16.66 3.41
CA ASP A 159 8.32 -16.82 1.97
C ASP A 159 6.83 -16.60 1.62
N GLU A 160 6.49 -16.82 0.34
CA GLU A 160 5.13 -16.66 -0.18
C GLU A 160 4.13 -17.64 0.43
N GLU A 161 4.61 -18.78 0.92
CA GLU A 161 3.87 -19.78 1.67
C GLU A 161 3.85 -19.52 3.19
N GLU A 162 4.37 -18.36 3.61
CA GLU A 162 4.45 -17.92 5.01
C GLU A 162 5.23 -18.88 5.91
N GLN A 163 6.19 -19.58 5.31
CA GLN A 163 7.15 -20.43 5.99
C GLN A 163 8.40 -19.65 6.34
N LEU A 164 8.97 -19.98 7.50
CA LEU A 164 10.20 -19.35 7.98
C LEU A 164 11.39 -19.76 7.12
N GLN A 165 12.08 -18.78 6.57
CA GLN A 165 13.26 -18.95 5.74
C GLN A 165 14.45 -18.15 6.27
N ALA A 166 15.64 -18.61 5.89
CA ALA A 166 16.87 -17.86 6.04
C ALA A 166 16.87 -16.57 5.20
N ASP A 167 17.51 -15.53 5.74
CA ASP A 167 17.74 -14.26 5.05
C ASP A 167 19.21 -13.85 5.23
N LEU A 168 19.51 -12.81 6.03
CA LEU A 168 20.88 -12.43 6.39
C LEU A 168 21.56 -13.51 7.23
N ALA A 169 20.82 -14.14 8.15
CA ALA A 169 21.27 -15.33 8.84
C ALA A 169 21.01 -16.55 7.93
N HIS A 170 22.08 -17.20 7.48
CA HIS A 170 21.95 -18.40 6.64
C HIS A 170 21.64 -19.65 7.47
N HIS A 171 21.83 -19.59 8.80
CA HIS A 171 21.51 -20.65 9.75
C HIS A 171 21.33 -20.06 11.15
N TRP A 172 20.57 -20.76 12.01
CA TRP A 172 20.41 -20.43 13.42
C TRP A 172 20.08 -21.69 14.23
N GLN A 173 20.31 -21.61 15.55
CA GLN A 173 20.00 -22.70 16.48
C GLN A 173 19.70 -22.16 17.88
N ALA A 174 18.79 -22.83 18.59
CA ALA A 174 18.60 -22.62 20.02
C ALA A 174 19.71 -23.35 20.79
N LEU A 175 20.47 -22.62 21.60
CA LEU A 175 21.41 -23.20 22.57
C LEU A 175 20.73 -23.49 23.91
N SER A 176 19.68 -22.73 24.22
CA SER A 176 18.72 -22.97 25.29
C SER A 176 17.41 -22.22 24.98
N PRO A 177 16.33 -22.38 25.76
CA PRO A 177 15.09 -21.61 25.54
C PRO A 177 15.26 -20.07 25.62
N THR A 178 16.37 -19.60 26.20
CA THR A 178 16.69 -18.18 26.38
C THR A 178 17.98 -17.76 25.68
N HIS A 179 18.54 -18.59 24.80
CA HIS A 179 19.80 -18.28 24.11
C HIS A 179 19.77 -18.84 22.69
N TRP A 180 19.79 -17.94 21.72
CA TRP A 180 19.81 -18.25 20.30
C TRP A 180 21.10 -17.80 19.66
N ARG A 181 21.62 -18.61 18.73
CA ARG A 181 22.80 -18.27 17.90
C ARG A 181 22.40 -18.19 16.44
N PHE A 182 22.80 -17.11 15.77
CA PHE A 182 22.58 -16.84 14.35
C PHE A 182 23.92 -16.72 13.62
N TYR A 183 24.00 -17.32 12.44
CA TYR A 183 25.19 -17.31 11.57
C TYR A 183 24.91 -16.44 10.34
N LEU A 184 25.64 -15.34 10.21
CA LEU A 184 25.43 -14.30 9.21
C LEU A 184 26.19 -14.58 7.93
N ARG A 185 25.64 -14.13 6.80
CA ARG A 185 26.36 -14.11 5.51
C ARG A 185 27.47 -13.05 5.54
N PRO A 186 28.72 -13.40 5.20
CA PRO A 186 29.79 -12.41 5.08
C PRO A 186 29.61 -11.58 3.80
N GLY A 187 30.08 -10.33 3.82
CA GLY A 187 30.19 -9.50 2.61
C GLY A 187 28.89 -8.87 2.12
N VAL A 188 27.81 -8.94 2.89
CA VAL A 188 26.54 -8.27 2.56
C VAL A 188 26.72 -6.75 2.55
N ARG A 189 26.11 -6.07 1.57
CA ARG A 189 26.17 -4.61 1.42
C ARG A 189 24.79 -3.97 1.47
N PHE A 190 24.76 -2.75 1.98
CA PHE A 190 23.63 -1.84 1.81
C PHE A 190 23.56 -1.30 0.38
N HIS A 191 22.42 -0.71 0.00
CA HIS A 191 22.19 -0.17 -1.34
C HIS A 191 23.16 0.95 -1.75
N ASN A 192 23.76 1.64 -0.77
CA ASN A 192 24.78 2.67 -0.97
C ASN A 192 26.21 2.10 -1.10
N GLY A 193 26.38 0.79 -1.01
CA GLY A 193 27.68 0.11 -1.11
C GLY A 193 28.40 -0.12 0.22
N GLU A 194 27.91 0.48 1.32
CA GLU A 194 28.48 0.26 2.66
C GLU A 194 28.38 -1.21 3.06
N LEU A 195 29.40 -1.70 3.76
CA LEU A 195 29.43 -3.08 4.25
C LEU A 195 28.50 -3.21 5.46
N MET A 196 27.64 -4.22 5.46
CA MET A 196 26.87 -4.60 6.65
C MET A 196 27.76 -5.42 7.57
N THR A 197 28.31 -4.77 8.61
CA THR A 197 29.14 -5.44 9.60
C THR A 197 28.29 -6.09 10.71
N THR A 198 28.90 -6.98 11.49
CA THR A 198 28.21 -7.65 12.60
C THR A 198 27.76 -6.64 13.66
N GLU A 199 28.52 -5.57 13.88
CA GLU A 199 28.20 -4.49 14.82
C GLU A 199 26.92 -3.73 14.43
N ILE A 200 26.73 -3.47 13.13
CA ILE A 200 25.50 -2.82 12.62
C ILE A 200 24.28 -3.72 12.83
N VAL A 201 24.45 -5.03 12.62
CA VAL A 201 23.39 -6.03 12.89
C VAL A 201 23.05 -6.03 14.37
N VAL A 202 24.04 -6.11 15.26
CA VAL A 202 23.85 -6.05 16.72
C VAL A 202 23.16 -4.76 17.14
N GLN A 203 23.56 -3.61 16.59
CA GLN A 203 22.92 -2.33 16.90
C GLN A 203 21.44 -2.32 16.52
N SER A 204 21.08 -2.81 15.33
CA SER A 204 19.68 -2.89 14.87
C SER A 204 18.86 -3.82 15.77
N LEU A 205 19.38 -5.01 16.07
CA LEU A 205 18.71 -5.97 16.94
C LEU A 205 18.56 -5.46 18.37
N TRP A 206 19.54 -4.70 18.87
CA TRP A 206 19.48 -4.12 20.20
C TRP A 206 18.39 -3.06 20.33
N GLN A 207 18.06 -2.34 19.25
CA GLN A 207 16.94 -1.39 19.26
C GLN A 207 15.58 -2.09 19.37
N LEU A 208 15.48 -3.38 19.00
CA LEU A 208 14.21 -4.11 19.09
C LEU A 208 13.65 -4.18 20.51
N ARG A 209 14.47 -4.08 21.56
CA ARG A 209 14.01 -4.06 22.95
C ARG A 209 13.03 -2.91 23.28
N LEU A 210 12.95 -1.90 22.42
CA LEU A 210 11.99 -0.79 22.51
C LEU A 210 10.60 -1.14 21.96
N VAL A 211 10.50 -2.28 21.26
CA VAL A 211 9.27 -2.85 20.72
C VAL A 211 8.79 -3.92 21.72
N ASN A 212 7.52 -3.89 22.11
CA ASN A 212 6.96 -4.76 23.15
C ASN A 212 7.13 -6.24 22.79
N LEU A 213 7.00 -6.60 21.50
CA LEU A 213 7.26 -7.95 21.01
C LEU A 213 8.67 -8.44 21.38
N PHE A 214 9.69 -7.59 21.41
CA PHE A 214 11.08 -7.97 21.67
C PHE A 214 11.65 -7.41 22.98
N ALA A 215 10.81 -6.85 23.86
CA ALA A 215 11.22 -6.28 25.14
C ALA A 215 11.93 -7.27 26.08
N HIS A 216 11.83 -8.57 25.79
CA HIS A 216 12.48 -9.64 26.54
C HIS A 216 13.92 -9.94 26.07
N ILE A 217 14.45 -9.28 25.03
CA ILE A 217 15.88 -9.34 24.67
C ILE A 217 16.69 -8.69 25.79
N ASP A 218 17.58 -9.47 26.40
CA ASP A 218 18.37 -9.07 27.57
C ASP A 218 19.80 -8.66 27.18
N ALA A 219 20.44 -9.44 26.32
CA ALA A 219 21.79 -9.15 25.82
C ALA A 219 22.01 -9.67 24.40
N ILE A 220 22.92 -9.04 23.67
CA ILE A 220 23.37 -9.49 22.35
C ILE A 220 24.90 -9.52 22.37
N THR A 221 25.48 -10.66 22.02
CA THR A 221 26.94 -10.86 21.99
C THR A 221 27.39 -11.41 20.65
N THR A 222 28.69 -11.29 20.36
CA THR A 222 29.29 -11.75 19.10
C THR A 222 30.46 -12.68 19.42
N PRO A 223 30.23 -14.00 19.56
CA PRO A 223 31.29 -14.92 19.97
C PRO A 223 32.37 -15.12 18.89
N ASP A 224 32.07 -14.81 17.63
CA ASP A 224 32.99 -14.83 16.50
C ASP A 224 32.51 -13.86 15.40
N ASN A 225 33.33 -13.65 14.38
CA ASN A 225 32.96 -12.93 13.17
C ASN A 225 31.73 -13.57 12.52
N TRP A 226 30.75 -12.75 12.14
CA TRP A 226 29.53 -13.21 11.49
C TRP A 226 28.69 -14.17 12.35
N VAL A 227 28.87 -14.14 13.67
CA VAL A 227 28.04 -14.90 14.61
C VAL A 227 27.43 -13.93 15.61
N VAL A 228 26.12 -14.01 15.80
CA VAL A 228 25.36 -13.21 16.75
C VAL A 228 24.62 -14.13 17.70
N ASP A 229 24.83 -13.94 19.00
CA ASP A 229 24.11 -14.60 20.06
C ASP A 229 23.10 -13.62 20.68
N ILE A 230 21.84 -14.02 20.75
CA ILE A 230 20.76 -13.26 21.41
C ILE A 230 20.38 -14.00 22.68
N HIS A 231 20.48 -13.30 23.81
CA HIS A 231 20.09 -13.76 25.13
C HIS A 231 18.77 -13.12 25.54
N LEU A 232 17.88 -13.92 26.11
CA LEU A 232 16.53 -13.54 26.47
C LEU A 232 16.33 -13.61 27.98
N SER A 233 15.54 -12.69 28.53
CA SER A 233 15.13 -12.68 29.95
C SER A 233 14.02 -13.69 30.26
N LYS A 234 13.31 -14.16 29.24
CA LYS A 234 12.25 -15.18 29.31
C LYS A 234 12.39 -16.15 28.14
N PRO A 235 11.96 -17.42 28.29
CA PRO A 235 11.94 -18.37 27.19
C PRO A 235 11.12 -17.89 25.99
N ASP A 236 11.70 -17.91 24.79
CA ASP A 236 10.98 -17.69 23.53
C ASP A 236 11.57 -18.61 22.46
N THR A 237 10.90 -19.75 22.22
CA THR A 237 11.34 -20.68 21.18
C THR A 237 10.93 -20.23 19.77
N ARG A 238 10.20 -19.11 19.63
CA ARG A 238 9.75 -18.54 18.35
C ARG A 238 10.55 -17.32 17.94
N LEU A 239 11.61 -16.96 18.66
CA LEU A 239 12.44 -15.81 18.33
C LEU A 239 12.84 -15.74 16.84
N PRO A 240 13.29 -16.83 16.17
CA PRO A 240 13.61 -16.77 14.74
C PRO A 240 12.41 -16.41 13.86
N LEU A 241 11.21 -16.86 14.22
CA LEU A 241 9.97 -16.51 13.52
C LEU A 241 9.62 -15.04 13.73
N LEU A 242 9.69 -14.54 14.97
CA LEU A 242 9.41 -13.14 15.28
C LEU A 242 10.38 -12.20 14.57
N LEU A 243 11.66 -12.57 14.43
CA LEU A 243 12.66 -11.80 13.70
C LEU A 243 12.39 -11.65 12.19
N ALA A 244 11.36 -12.33 11.65
CA ALA A 244 10.88 -12.10 10.28
C ALA A 244 10.00 -10.84 10.16
N GLU A 245 9.53 -10.28 11.28
CA GLU A 245 8.69 -9.07 11.33
C GLU A 245 9.38 -7.86 10.68
N SER A 246 8.57 -6.96 10.13
CA SER A 246 9.09 -5.78 9.42
C SER A 246 9.91 -4.86 10.34
N CYS A 247 9.56 -4.73 11.62
CA CYS A 247 10.33 -3.93 12.57
C CYS A 247 11.71 -4.53 12.89
N ALA A 248 11.91 -5.83 12.66
CA ALA A 248 13.16 -6.56 12.92
C ALA A 248 14.17 -6.54 11.76
N LYS A 249 13.93 -5.74 10.73
CA LYS A 249 14.87 -5.55 9.62
C LYS A 249 16.15 -4.86 10.10
N ILE A 250 17.26 -5.12 9.41
CA ILE A 250 18.56 -4.49 9.71
C ILE A 250 18.65 -3.18 8.93
N LEU A 251 18.85 -2.08 9.66
CA LEU A 251 18.89 -0.74 9.09
C LEU A 251 20.33 -0.23 9.02
N LEU A 252 20.58 0.68 8.08
CA LEU A 252 21.80 1.49 8.10
C LEU A 252 21.87 2.27 9.44
N PRO A 253 23.03 2.43 10.08
CA PRO A 253 23.15 3.19 11.33
C PRO A 253 22.66 4.62 11.17
N GLU A 254 22.00 5.16 12.20
CA GLU A 254 21.40 6.51 12.18
C GLU A 254 22.39 7.60 11.77
N SER A 255 23.65 7.51 12.22
CA SER A 255 24.72 8.44 11.87
C SER A 255 25.11 8.47 10.38
N LEU A 256 24.68 7.46 9.61
CA LEU A 256 24.94 7.33 8.18
C LEU A 256 23.67 7.54 7.34
N ARG A 257 22.52 7.79 7.97
CA ARG A 257 21.25 8.04 7.29
C ARG A 257 21.20 9.48 6.77
N ALA A 258 20.58 9.65 5.62
CA ALA A 258 20.19 10.97 5.13
C ALA A 258 18.95 11.48 5.87
N ASP A 259 18.70 12.78 5.84
CA ASP A 259 17.53 13.41 6.49
C ASP A 259 16.21 12.88 5.94
N ASP A 260 16.19 12.49 4.66
CA ASP A 260 15.02 11.92 3.97
C ASP A 260 14.91 10.40 4.11
N PHE A 261 15.65 9.75 5.03
CA PHE A 261 15.68 8.29 5.17
C PHE A 261 14.29 7.66 5.32
N ASP A 262 13.37 8.34 6.00
CA ASP A 262 12.00 7.85 6.16
C ASP A 262 11.26 7.72 4.81
N GLN A 263 11.56 8.57 3.83
CA GLN A 263 10.95 8.55 2.50
C GLN A 263 11.82 7.79 1.48
N LYS A 264 13.14 7.91 1.57
CA LYS A 264 14.12 7.32 0.64
C LYS A 264 15.19 6.53 1.42
N PRO A 265 14.80 5.41 2.03
CA PRO A 265 15.74 4.65 2.84
C PRO A 265 16.81 3.93 2.04
N VAL A 266 17.93 3.69 2.73
CA VAL A 266 18.98 2.77 2.30
C VAL A 266 18.81 1.46 3.09
N GLY A 267 18.48 0.38 2.37
CA GLY A 267 18.36 -0.97 2.93
C GLY A 267 19.39 -1.93 2.34
N SER A 268 19.12 -3.22 2.44
CA SER A 268 19.96 -4.32 1.93
C SER A 268 19.17 -5.35 1.11
N GLY A 269 17.89 -5.08 0.89
CA GLY A 269 16.96 -5.95 0.19
C GLY A 269 17.11 -5.92 -1.34
N PRO A 270 16.26 -6.68 -2.04
CA PRO A 270 16.34 -6.87 -3.49
C PRO A 270 16.16 -5.59 -4.32
N TYR A 271 15.46 -4.59 -3.79
CA TYR A 271 15.21 -3.32 -4.47
C TYR A 271 15.67 -2.13 -3.64
N LYS A 272 16.21 -1.10 -4.31
CA LYS A 272 16.54 0.20 -3.71
C LYS A 272 15.57 1.28 -4.16
N VAL A 273 15.32 2.27 -3.31
CA VAL A 273 14.49 3.43 -3.67
C VAL A 273 15.27 4.38 -4.57
N PHE A 274 14.86 4.50 -5.82
CA PHE A 274 15.46 5.42 -6.79
C PHE A 274 14.83 6.82 -6.68
N VAL A 275 13.49 6.88 -6.67
CA VAL A 275 12.69 8.11 -6.51
C VAL A 275 11.53 7.80 -5.57
N ASN A 276 11.19 8.73 -4.69
CA ASN A 276 9.93 8.71 -3.94
C ASN A 276 9.47 10.15 -3.73
N ASP A 277 8.42 10.55 -4.44
CA ASP A 277 7.85 11.89 -4.41
C ASP A 277 6.30 11.81 -4.36
N GLU A 278 5.62 12.96 -4.38
CA GLU A 278 4.15 13.03 -4.33
C GLU A 278 3.46 12.35 -5.53
N LYS A 279 4.19 12.06 -6.61
CA LYS A 279 3.64 11.54 -7.85
C LYS A 279 3.94 10.07 -8.04
N ARG A 280 5.05 9.58 -7.50
CA ARG A 280 5.50 8.20 -7.70
C ARG A 280 6.54 7.73 -6.71
N LEU A 281 6.56 6.41 -6.52
CA LEU A 281 7.67 5.64 -5.97
C LEU A 281 8.30 4.83 -7.10
N VAL A 282 9.63 4.85 -7.21
CA VAL A 282 10.40 4.05 -8.16
C VAL A 282 11.40 3.21 -7.39
N LEU A 283 11.24 1.89 -7.49
CA LEU A 283 12.15 0.89 -6.98
C LEU A 283 13.01 0.36 -8.13
N GLN A 284 14.32 0.27 -7.92
CA GLN A 284 15.27 -0.30 -8.88
C GLN A 284 15.90 -1.56 -8.30
N ALA A 285 16.04 -2.61 -9.11
CA ALA A 285 16.72 -3.83 -8.69
C ALA A 285 18.14 -3.52 -8.20
N PHE A 286 18.54 -4.16 -7.10
CA PHE A 286 19.87 -3.99 -6.53
C PHE A 286 20.80 -5.11 -7.01
N ASP A 287 21.69 -4.80 -7.95
CA ASP A 287 22.64 -5.77 -8.51
C ASP A 287 23.61 -6.35 -7.46
N GLY A 288 23.83 -5.62 -6.34
CA GLY A 288 24.65 -6.06 -5.21
C GLY A 288 23.89 -6.88 -4.17
N TYR A 289 22.65 -7.28 -4.44
CA TYR A 289 21.86 -8.09 -3.52
C TYR A 289 22.52 -9.45 -3.29
N PHE A 290 22.59 -9.89 -2.03
CA PHE A 290 23.29 -11.13 -1.65
C PHE A 290 22.51 -12.40 -2.01
N GLY A 291 21.22 -12.26 -2.33
CA GLY A 291 20.37 -13.32 -2.85
C GLY A 291 20.34 -13.35 -4.38
N PHE A 292 19.28 -13.92 -4.94
CA PHE A 292 19.04 -13.79 -6.37
C PHE A 292 18.54 -12.38 -6.68
N ARG A 293 19.22 -11.72 -7.62
CA ARG A 293 18.77 -10.44 -8.17
C ARG A 293 17.34 -10.62 -8.72
N PRO A 294 16.41 -9.69 -8.43
CA PRO A 294 15.09 -9.68 -9.07
C PRO A 294 15.19 -9.69 -10.60
N LEU A 295 14.18 -10.32 -11.23
CA LEU A 295 14.10 -10.43 -12.68
C LEU A 295 13.57 -9.13 -13.32
N LEU A 296 12.70 -8.40 -12.63
CA LEU A 296 12.31 -7.05 -13.03
C LEU A 296 13.41 -6.06 -12.67
N ASP A 297 13.72 -5.15 -13.59
CA ASP A 297 14.74 -4.11 -13.36
C ASP A 297 14.19 -2.94 -12.55
N ARG A 298 12.89 -2.65 -12.70
CA ARG A 298 12.24 -1.51 -12.05
C ARG A 298 10.76 -1.76 -11.77
N VAL A 299 10.31 -1.30 -10.60
CA VAL A 299 8.90 -1.20 -10.25
C VAL A 299 8.57 0.26 -9.97
N GLU A 300 7.57 0.80 -10.65
CA GLU A 300 7.11 2.18 -10.51
C GLU A 300 5.67 2.18 -9.99
N VAL A 301 5.46 2.70 -8.78
CA VAL A 301 4.13 2.92 -8.21
C VAL A 301 3.74 4.37 -8.46
N TRP A 302 2.71 4.59 -9.27
CA TRP A 302 2.26 5.91 -9.72
C TRP A 302 1.02 6.35 -8.96
N VAL A 303 1.05 7.57 -8.41
CA VAL A 303 -0.06 8.15 -7.67
C VAL A 303 -1.14 8.64 -8.65
N ILE A 304 -2.34 8.10 -8.49
CA ILE A 304 -3.54 8.45 -9.24
C ILE A 304 -4.57 8.99 -8.27
N ASP A 305 -5.00 10.24 -8.47
CA ASP A 305 -5.95 10.93 -7.60
C ASP A 305 -7.24 10.09 -7.39
N GLU A 306 -7.79 10.12 -6.18
CA GLU A 306 -8.93 9.33 -5.73
C GLU A 306 -10.16 9.53 -6.63
N VAL A 307 -10.40 10.76 -7.11
CA VAL A 307 -11.48 11.10 -8.06
C VAL A 307 -11.38 10.30 -9.36
N HIS A 308 -10.17 9.92 -9.75
CA HIS A 308 -9.88 9.18 -10.97
C HIS A 308 -9.52 7.71 -10.71
N SER A 309 -9.26 7.34 -9.45
CA SER A 309 -8.95 5.98 -9.01
C SER A 309 -10.05 5.01 -9.45
N SER A 310 -11.33 5.28 -9.15
CA SER A 310 -12.45 4.42 -9.56
C SER A 310 -12.62 4.24 -11.07
N MET A 311 -12.06 5.15 -11.90
CA MET A 311 -12.06 5.04 -13.36
C MET A 311 -10.88 4.23 -13.92
N VAL A 312 -9.81 4.07 -13.14
CA VAL A 312 -8.57 3.37 -13.51
C VAL A 312 -8.51 1.96 -12.92
N PHE A 313 -9.04 1.82 -11.71
CA PHE A 313 -9.31 0.57 -11.04
C PHE A 313 -10.79 0.28 -11.22
N PRO A 314 -11.22 -0.38 -12.32
CA PRO A 314 -12.56 -0.94 -12.33
C PRO A 314 -12.60 -1.90 -11.15
N SER A 315 -13.36 -1.52 -10.13
CA SER A 315 -13.75 -2.45 -9.08
C SER A 315 -14.47 -3.64 -9.74
N LEU A 316 -14.85 -4.64 -8.96
CA LEU A 316 -15.72 -5.75 -9.37
C LEU A 316 -17.03 -5.33 -10.09
N THR A 317 -17.28 -4.03 -10.21
CA THR A 317 -18.43 -3.36 -10.82
C THR A 317 -18.61 -3.64 -12.30
N HIS A 318 -17.56 -3.70 -13.15
CA HIS A 318 -17.73 -3.83 -14.60
C HIS A 318 -16.76 -4.87 -15.22
N PRO A 319 -17.09 -6.17 -15.21
CA PRO A 319 -16.46 -7.09 -16.14
C PRO A 319 -16.77 -6.58 -17.55
N MET A 320 -15.76 -6.14 -18.29
CA MET A 320 -15.95 -5.98 -19.73
C MET A 320 -16.44 -7.33 -20.26
N LYS A 321 -17.60 -7.36 -20.93
CA LYS A 321 -18.04 -8.55 -21.66
C LYS A 321 -16.99 -8.89 -22.71
N SER A 322 -16.09 -9.80 -22.38
CA SER A 322 -15.17 -10.42 -23.32
C SER A 322 -15.67 -11.83 -23.65
N GLN A 323 -15.65 -12.16 -24.93
CA GLN A 323 -15.99 -13.47 -25.46
C GLN A 323 -15.07 -14.53 -24.84
N ARG A 324 -15.66 -15.45 -24.05
CA ARG A 324 -15.10 -16.76 -23.66
C ARG A 324 -13.57 -16.80 -23.48
N GLY A 325 -13.09 -16.12 -22.44
CA GLY A 325 -11.79 -16.38 -21.81
C GLY A 325 -12.02 -16.47 -20.30
N SER A 326 -11.47 -17.50 -19.65
CA SER A 326 -11.59 -17.71 -18.20
C SER A 326 -10.78 -16.65 -17.45
N PHE A 327 -11.43 -15.59 -16.96
CA PHE A 327 -10.84 -14.64 -16.01
C PHE A 327 -10.94 -15.23 -14.60
N SER A 328 -9.82 -15.59 -13.97
CA SER A 328 -9.77 -15.72 -12.51
C SER A 328 -8.98 -14.55 -11.96
N GLU A 329 -9.66 -13.58 -11.36
CA GLU A 329 -8.98 -12.65 -10.45
C GLU A 329 -8.43 -13.49 -9.29
N ASP A 330 -7.14 -13.37 -8.97
CA ASP A 330 -6.59 -13.97 -7.75
C ASP A 330 -6.89 -12.98 -6.61
N VAL A 331 -8.12 -13.07 -6.12
CA VAL A 331 -8.59 -12.33 -4.93
C VAL A 331 -8.48 -13.22 -3.70
N GLU A 332 -7.99 -12.65 -2.62
CA GLU A 332 -7.91 -13.27 -1.30
C GLU A 332 -8.60 -12.38 -0.28
N LEU A 333 -9.19 -12.95 0.76
CA LEU A 333 -9.73 -12.15 1.85
C LEU A 333 -8.57 -11.55 2.64
N ASP A 334 -8.74 -10.30 3.09
CA ASP A 334 -7.85 -9.71 4.08
C ASP A 334 -7.73 -10.67 5.28
N PRO A 335 -6.51 -11.01 5.73
CA PRO A 335 -6.30 -11.97 6.83
C PRO A 335 -6.92 -11.49 8.15
N GLY A 336 -7.13 -10.17 8.31
CA GLY A 336 -7.73 -9.57 9.48
C GLY A 336 -9.11 -8.99 9.21
N CYS A 337 -9.53 -8.05 10.06
CA CYS A 337 -10.75 -7.29 9.87
C CYS A 337 -10.57 -5.81 10.17
N THR A 338 -11.48 -4.99 9.64
CA THR A 338 -11.82 -3.72 10.26
C THR A 338 -12.55 -4.00 11.56
N TYR A 339 -12.23 -3.26 12.62
CA TYR A 339 -12.82 -3.41 13.93
C TYR A 339 -12.99 -2.06 14.63
N LEU A 340 -13.90 -2.03 15.60
CA LEU A 340 -14.00 -0.94 16.57
C LEU A 340 -13.23 -1.33 17.82
N LEU A 341 -12.30 -0.49 18.25
CA LEU A 341 -11.62 -0.61 19.54
C LEU A 341 -12.28 0.36 20.51
N LEU A 342 -12.82 -0.18 21.60
CA LEU A 342 -13.47 0.63 22.64
C LEU A 342 -12.43 1.04 23.69
N ASN A 343 -12.45 2.30 24.11
CA ASN A 343 -11.66 2.73 25.25
C ASN A 343 -12.34 2.27 26.56
N ARG A 344 -11.87 1.14 27.06
CA ARG A 344 -12.33 0.45 28.27
C ARG A 344 -11.63 0.92 29.54
N ARG A 345 -10.59 1.75 29.40
CA ARG A 345 -9.77 2.26 30.50
C ARG A 345 -10.36 3.49 31.15
N ASN A 346 -10.57 4.56 30.37
CA ASN A 346 -11.05 5.86 30.84
C ASN A 346 -12.12 6.49 29.94
N GLY A 347 -12.41 5.90 28.77
CA GLY A 347 -13.53 6.32 27.91
C GLY A 347 -14.90 5.91 28.43
N ILE A 348 -15.97 6.29 27.72
CA ILE A 348 -17.36 5.96 28.11
C ILE A 348 -17.59 4.46 28.24
N ALA A 349 -16.89 3.66 27.44
CA ALA A 349 -17.02 2.23 27.43
C ALA A 349 -16.37 1.58 28.66
N SER A 350 -15.67 2.30 29.54
CA SER A 350 -15.30 1.79 30.87
C SER A 350 -16.54 1.39 31.71
N ASN A 351 -17.70 1.98 31.41
CA ASN A 351 -18.99 1.59 31.97
C ASN A 351 -19.61 0.41 31.20
N GLU A 352 -20.01 -0.64 31.91
CA GLU A 352 -20.61 -1.84 31.33
C GLU A 352 -21.91 -1.58 30.55
N VAL A 353 -22.74 -0.64 30.99
CA VAL A 353 -23.98 -0.27 30.29
C VAL A 353 -23.64 0.30 28.90
N TRP A 354 -22.66 1.21 28.84
CA TRP A 354 -22.18 1.79 27.59
C TRP A 354 -21.53 0.74 26.69
N ALA A 355 -20.66 -0.12 27.22
CA ALA A 355 -20.01 -1.15 26.41
C ALA A 355 -21.01 -2.17 25.82
N ASN A 356 -22.01 -2.58 26.61
CA ASN A 356 -23.10 -3.44 26.11
C ASN A 356 -23.93 -2.76 25.03
N TYR A 357 -24.28 -1.49 25.24
CA TYR A 357 -25.03 -0.69 24.28
C TYR A 357 -24.24 -0.54 22.97
N LEU A 358 -22.97 -0.13 23.02
CA LEU A 358 -22.13 0.06 21.83
C LEU A 358 -21.91 -1.25 21.06
N GLN A 359 -21.62 -2.36 21.75
CA GLN A 359 -21.51 -3.69 21.12
C GLN A 359 -22.79 -4.08 20.37
N THR A 360 -23.95 -3.69 20.89
CA THR A 360 -25.28 -3.96 20.31
C THR A 360 -25.65 -3.04 19.17
N LYS A 361 -25.63 -1.75 19.42
CA LYS A 361 -26.02 -0.75 18.44
C LYS A 361 -25.07 -0.76 17.24
N LEU A 362 -23.77 -0.84 17.49
CA LEU A 362 -22.71 -0.79 16.46
C LEU A 362 -22.27 -2.18 15.98
N SER A 363 -23.15 -3.17 16.01
CA SER A 363 -22.85 -4.49 15.44
C SER A 363 -22.57 -4.40 13.93
N ALA A 364 -21.74 -5.32 13.42
CA ALA A 364 -21.37 -5.39 12.00
C ALA A 364 -22.59 -5.36 11.07
N LEU A 365 -23.65 -6.11 11.40
CA LEU A 365 -24.87 -6.18 10.59
C LEU A 365 -25.66 -4.86 10.57
N ASN A 366 -25.73 -4.15 11.69
CA ASN A 366 -26.42 -2.87 11.76
C ASN A 366 -25.72 -1.82 10.90
N LEU A 367 -24.38 -1.76 10.98
CA LEU A 367 -23.57 -0.84 10.18
C LEU A 367 -23.56 -1.23 8.70
N PHE A 368 -23.49 -2.52 8.38
CA PHE A 368 -23.52 -3.01 6.99
C PHE A 368 -24.76 -2.54 6.22
N ARG A 369 -25.93 -2.53 6.87
CA ARG A 369 -27.19 -2.07 6.26
C ARG A 369 -27.21 -0.58 5.91
N LEU A 370 -26.30 0.21 6.49
CA LEU A 370 -26.19 1.64 6.24
C LEU A 370 -25.07 1.99 5.25
N LEU A 371 -24.21 1.03 4.90
CA LEU A 371 -23.14 1.28 3.95
C LEU A 371 -23.71 1.52 2.54
N PRO A 372 -23.20 2.51 1.79
CA PRO A 372 -23.55 2.68 0.38
C PRO A 372 -23.18 1.45 -0.44
N GLU A 373 -24.08 1.00 -1.32
CA GLU A 373 -23.87 -0.18 -2.18
C GLU A 373 -22.57 -0.08 -3.00
N GLU A 374 -22.29 1.11 -3.55
CA GLU A 374 -21.06 1.38 -4.29
C GLU A 374 -19.81 1.06 -3.47
N LYS A 375 -19.77 1.43 -2.18
CA LYS A 375 -18.63 1.17 -1.29
C LYS A 375 -18.51 -0.31 -0.90
N VAL A 376 -19.64 -1.00 -0.75
CA VAL A 376 -19.66 -2.44 -0.46
C VAL A 376 -19.06 -3.22 -1.64
N VAL A 377 -19.45 -2.86 -2.86
CA VAL A 377 -18.95 -3.51 -4.08
C VAL A 377 -17.49 -3.13 -4.35
N GLU A 378 -17.15 -1.85 -4.23
CA GLU A 378 -15.79 -1.32 -4.48
C GLU A 378 -14.73 -2.03 -3.64
N LEU A 379 -15.02 -2.25 -2.36
CA LEU A 379 -14.06 -2.76 -1.38
C LEU A 379 -14.32 -4.22 -0.97
N GLY A 380 -15.28 -4.89 -1.63
CA GLY A 380 -15.62 -6.27 -1.35
C GLY A 380 -15.93 -6.52 0.13
N VAL A 381 -16.78 -5.69 0.72
CA VAL A 381 -17.01 -5.68 2.17
C VAL A 381 -17.91 -6.83 2.60
N LEU A 382 -17.48 -7.61 3.59
CA LEU A 382 -18.25 -8.69 4.20
C LEU A 382 -18.37 -8.47 5.72
N PRO A 383 -19.56 -8.62 6.33
CA PRO A 383 -19.69 -8.58 7.79
C PRO A 383 -18.76 -9.59 8.48
N ALA A 384 -17.99 -9.12 9.45
CA ALA A 384 -17.12 -9.96 10.26
C ALA A 384 -17.89 -10.53 11.46
N TYR A 385 -17.68 -11.82 11.72
CA TYR A 385 -18.21 -12.50 12.91
C TYR A 385 -17.12 -12.81 13.94
N GLY A 386 -15.86 -12.53 13.61
CA GLY A 386 -14.67 -12.71 14.44
C GLY A 386 -13.50 -11.91 13.85
N LEU A 387 -12.32 -12.03 14.46
CA LEU A 387 -11.14 -11.25 14.04
C LEU A 387 -10.56 -11.68 12.68
N LYS A 388 -10.63 -12.97 12.34
CA LYS A 388 -10.14 -13.52 11.08
C LYS A 388 -11.28 -14.13 10.25
N PRO A 389 -11.14 -14.22 8.92
CA PRO A 389 -12.14 -14.86 8.08
C PRO A 389 -12.52 -16.27 8.57
N GLY A 390 -13.82 -16.57 8.58
CA GLY A 390 -14.36 -17.85 9.04
C GLY A 390 -14.42 -18.03 10.56
N TRP A 391 -13.94 -17.08 11.36
CA TRP A 391 -14.03 -17.15 12.81
C TRP A 391 -15.37 -16.61 13.32
N TYR A 392 -15.83 -17.16 14.45
CA TYR A 392 -17.08 -16.77 15.11
C TYR A 392 -16.83 -16.50 16.60
N HIS A 393 -16.87 -15.22 16.97
CA HIS A 393 -16.61 -14.69 18.31
C HIS A 393 -17.81 -13.97 18.92
N GLN A 394 -18.98 -13.97 18.24
CA GLN A 394 -20.18 -13.34 18.78
C GLN A 394 -20.62 -14.01 20.09
N ASN A 395 -20.97 -13.17 21.05
CA ASN A 395 -21.73 -13.59 22.23
C ASN A 395 -23.19 -13.84 21.84
N GLY A 396 -23.89 -14.67 22.63
CA GLY A 396 -25.27 -15.11 22.37
C GLY A 396 -26.30 -13.98 22.19
N PRO A 397 -27.59 -14.32 22.00
CA PRO A 397 -28.61 -13.37 21.57
C PRO A 397 -28.62 -12.11 22.42
N MET A 398 -28.38 -10.98 21.77
CA MET A 398 -28.27 -9.68 22.41
C MET A 398 -29.67 -9.18 22.73
N SER A 399 -29.92 -8.95 24.01
CA SER A 399 -31.16 -8.35 24.49
C SER A 399 -31.16 -6.87 24.10
N ALA A 400 -32.35 -6.31 23.82
CA ALA A 400 -32.48 -4.87 23.57
C ALA A 400 -31.92 -4.11 24.79
N VAL A 401 -30.92 -3.26 24.55
CA VAL A 401 -30.30 -2.41 25.57
C VAL A 401 -30.89 -1.01 25.42
N GLU A 402 -31.47 -0.47 26.50
CA GLU A 402 -31.92 0.92 26.50
C GLU A 402 -30.73 1.87 26.30
N PRO A 403 -30.91 2.95 25.51
CA PRO A 403 -29.82 3.89 25.30
C PRO A 403 -29.44 4.56 26.63
N PRO A 404 -28.15 4.60 26.98
CA PRO A 404 -27.69 5.27 28.19
C PRO A 404 -28.02 6.78 28.17
N ILE A 405 -28.27 7.35 29.36
CA ILE A 405 -28.67 8.75 29.50
C ILE A 405 -27.46 9.68 29.29
N GLY A 406 -27.60 10.58 28.31
CA GLY A 406 -26.67 11.67 28.03
C GLY A 406 -25.58 11.37 26.99
N ASN A 407 -25.02 12.47 26.49
CA ASN A 407 -23.65 12.68 25.99
C ASN A 407 -23.34 12.54 24.48
N THR A 408 -22.17 13.12 24.21
CA THR A 408 -21.37 13.09 23.00
C THR A 408 -20.37 11.92 23.07
N VAL A 409 -20.20 11.18 21.98
CA VAL A 409 -19.21 10.10 21.81
C VAL A 409 -18.11 10.57 20.88
N THR A 410 -16.84 10.40 21.26
CA THR A 410 -15.71 10.75 20.40
C THR A 410 -15.24 9.54 19.59
N VAL A 411 -15.29 9.65 18.27
CA VAL A 411 -14.86 8.60 17.33
C VAL A 411 -13.60 9.05 16.59
N ALA A 412 -12.51 8.30 16.73
CA ALA A 412 -11.28 8.54 16.00
C ALA A 412 -11.12 7.60 14.80
N TYR A 413 -10.69 8.14 13.67
CA TYR A 413 -10.39 7.34 12.48
C TYR A 413 -9.35 7.99 11.57
N HIS A 414 -8.72 7.12 10.78
CA HIS A 414 -7.76 7.53 9.78
C HIS A 414 -8.42 8.23 8.57
N ALA A 415 -8.06 9.48 8.32
CA ALA A 415 -8.77 10.37 7.39
C ALA A 415 -8.71 9.90 5.93
N GLN A 416 -7.55 9.40 5.49
CA GLN A 416 -7.32 8.97 4.10
C GLN A 416 -7.66 7.49 3.87
N HIS A 417 -8.33 6.81 4.82
CA HIS A 417 -8.74 5.41 4.62
C HIS A 417 -9.99 5.37 3.72
N PRO A 418 -10.04 4.55 2.65
CA PRO A 418 -11.16 4.54 1.70
C PRO A 418 -12.54 4.22 2.31
N MET A 419 -12.58 3.48 3.43
CA MET A 419 -13.81 3.07 4.11
C MET A 419 -14.15 3.88 5.38
N PHE A 420 -13.15 4.39 6.11
CA PHE A 420 -13.40 4.84 7.49
C PHE A 420 -14.25 6.11 7.61
N PRO A 421 -14.09 7.14 6.75
CA PRO A 421 -14.97 8.30 6.77
C PRO A 421 -16.45 7.92 6.54
N THR A 422 -16.70 6.92 5.67
CA THR A 422 -18.06 6.40 5.41
C THR A 422 -18.59 5.65 6.63
N LEU A 423 -17.78 4.75 7.20
CA LEU A 423 -18.14 3.99 8.39
C LEU A 423 -18.41 4.90 9.60
N ALA A 424 -17.61 5.96 9.79
CA ALA A 424 -17.79 6.94 10.85
C ALA A 424 -19.15 7.66 10.74
N LYS A 425 -19.58 8.00 9.53
CA LYS A 425 -20.91 8.58 9.27
C LYS A 425 -22.04 7.60 9.54
N CYS A 426 -21.85 6.31 9.25
CA CYS A 426 -22.82 5.26 9.59
C CYS A 426 -22.96 5.11 11.11
N ILE A 427 -21.85 5.17 11.86
CA ILE A 427 -21.85 5.17 13.33
C ILE A 427 -22.61 6.39 13.88
N GLU A 428 -22.29 7.59 13.38
CA GLU A 428 -23.00 8.82 13.76
C GLU A 428 -24.50 8.72 13.50
N ARG A 429 -24.91 8.19 12.34
CA ARG A 429 -26.32 8.00 12.01
C ARG A 429 -27.03 7.08 13.02
N LEU A 430 -26.42 5.94 13.39
CA LEU A 430 -27.01 5.01 14.35
C LEU A 430 -27.13 5.62 15.74
N LEU A 431 -26.08 6.29 16.23
CA LEU A 431 -26.08 6.87 17.57
C LEU A 431 -27.07 8.04 17.69
N LYS A 432 -27.23 8.84 16.62
CA LYS A 432 -28.22 9.93 16.58
C LYS A 432 -29.67 9.47 16.68
N GLU A 433 -30.00 8.26 16.22
CA GLU A 433 -31.36 7.70 16.37
C GLU A 433 -31.77 7.58 17.84
N ASP A 434 -30.78 7.43 18.73
CA ASP A 434 -30.98 7.30 20.18
C ASP A 434 -30.65 8.59 20.95
N GLY A 435 -30.46 9.72 20.23
CA GLY A 435 -30.20 11.04 20.83
C GLY A 435 -28.75 11.27 21.28
N ILE A 436 -27.80 10.45 20.83
CA ILE A 436 -26.38 10.55 21.17
C ILE A 436 -25.64 11.36 20.09
N GLU A 437 -24.90 12.38 20.51
CA GLU A 437 -24.08 13.19 19.60
C GLU A 437 -22.72 12.51 19.32
N VAL A 438 -22.11 12.79 18.17
CA VAL A 438 -20.79 12.23 17.82
C VAL A 438 -19.83 13.34 17.42
N THR A 439 -18.64 13.32 18.02
CA THR A 439 -17.50 14.17 17.64
C THR A 439 -16.44 13.32 16.95
N PHE A 440 -15.81 13.86 15.90
CA PHE A 440 -14.81 13.13 15.14
C PHE A 440 -13.39 13.66 15.36
N ILE A 441 -12.46 12.75 15.61
CA ILE A 441 -11.02 13.01 15.55
C ILE A 441 -10.46 12.33 14.30
N LYS A 442 -9.93 13.11 13.38
CA LYS A 442 -9.36 12.62 12.11
C LYS A 442 -7.84 12.71 12.19
N TYR A 443 -7.15 11.62 11.86
CA TYR A 443 -5.69 11.56 11.90
C TYR A 443 -5.08 10.91 10.66
N GLU A 444 -3.78 11.13 10.45
CA GLU A 444 -3.03 10.54 9.33
C GLU A 444 -2.06 9.43 9.76
N LEU A 445 -1.38 9.60 10.90
CA LEU A 445 -0.43 8.60 11.42
C LEU A 445 -0.65 8.40 12.92
N THR A 446 -0.67 9.48 13.69
CA THR A 446 -0.86 9.46 15.14
C THR A 446 -1.93 10.45 15.57
N VAL A 447 -2.45 10.25 16.78
CA VAL A 447 -3.35 11.17 17.48
C VAL A 447 -2.59 11.72 18.68
N ASP A 448 -2.70 13.03 18.91
CA ASP A 448 -1.97 13.71 19.98
C ASP A 448 -2.47 13.34 21.38
N ASP A 449 -3.79 13.21 21.54
CA ASP A 449 -4.43 12.83 22.80
C ASP A 449 -5.35 11.62 22.60
N VAL A 450 -4.88 10.45 23.01
CA VAL A 450 -5.59 9.18 22.89
C VAL A 450 -6.65 8.97 23.97
N ASP A 451 -6.56 9.69 25.10
CA ASP A 451 -7.43 9.48 26.27
C ASP A 451 -8.84 10.05 26.04
N GLN A 452 -8.99 11.04 25.15
CA GLN A 452 -10.27 11.64 24.79
C GLN A 452 -11.10 10.82 23.79
N VAL A 453 -10.55 9.73 23.26
CA VAL A 453 -11.22 8.90 22.26
C VAL A 453 -11.99 7.78 22.93
N ASP A 454 -13.28 7.68 22.63
CA ASP A 454 -14.15 6.61 23.12
C ASP A 454 -14.12 5.37 22.21
N ILE A 455 -14.12 5.61 20.89
CA ILE A 455 -14.18 4.57 19.88
C ILE A 455 -13.14 4.85 18.80
N TRP A 456 -12.30 3.87 18.52
CA TRP A 456 -11.37 3.90 17.40
C TRP A 456 -11.87 3.00 16.28
N ILE A 457 -11.93 3.53 15.06
CA ILE A 457 -12.08 2.72 13.85
C ILE A 457 -10.69 2.31 13.38
N LYS A 458 -10.42 1.01 13.36
CA LYS A 458 -9.10 0.45 13.03
C LYS A 458 -9.20 -0.71 12.05
N ALA A 459 -8.11 -0.91 11.32
CA ALA A 459 -7.86 -2.13 10.57
C ALA A 459 -6.83 -2.98 11.31
N MET A 460 -6.95 -4.30 11.24
CA MET A 460 -5.91 -5.19 11.71
C MET A 460 -4.72 -5.13 10.74
N GLY A 461 -3.63 -4.52 11.17
CA GLY A 461 -2.39 -4.42 10.39
C GLY A 461 -1.55 -5.70 10.39
N ILE A 462 -2.15 -6.88 10.25
CA ILE A 462 -1.41 -8.14 10.16
C ILE A 462 -0.92 -8.39 8.74
N ALA A 463 0.29 -8.93 8.62
CA ALA A 463 1.05 -8.91 7.38
C ALA A 463 1.26 -10.30 6.75
N ASN A 464 0.54 -11.31 7.25
CA ASN A 464 0.49 -12.70 6.81
C ASN A 464 -0.79 -13.35 7.38
N HIS A 465 -1.14 -14.55 6.91
CA HIS A 465 -2.30 -15.34 7.31
C HIS A 465 -2.06 -16.19 8.56
N ARG A 466 -0.82 -16.23 9.08
CA ARG A 466 -0.49 -17.00 10.27
C ARG A 466 -1.28 -16.49 11.48
N ASP A 467 -1.57 -17.41 12.39
CA ASP A 467 -2.31 -17.10 13.60
C ASP A 467 -1.45 -16.36 14.64
N ASP A 468 -0.16 -16.66 14.69
CA ASP A 468 0.82 -15.99 15.55
C ASP A 468 1.10 -14.53 15.19
N ALA A 469 0.70 -14.04 14.01
CA ALA A 469 0.78 -12.62 13.66
C ALA A 469 -0.04 -11.74 14.60
N LEU A 470 -1.03 -12.33 15.29
CA LEU A 470 -1.80 -11.62 16.32
C LEU A 470 -0.95 -11.24 17.54
N ALA A 471 0.19 -11.88 17.78
CA ALA A 471 1.06 -11.55 18.90
C ALA A 471 1.68 -10.15 18.72
N GLY A 472 2.33 -9.90 17.59
CA GLY A 472 2.88 -8.57 17.26
C GLY A 472 1.79 -7.51 17.13
N TRP A 473 0.66 -7.87 16.51
CA TRP A 473 -0.48 -6.97 16.43
C TRP A 473 -1.00 -6.54 17.80
N LEU A 474 -1.22 -7.48 18.72
CA LEU A 474 -1.70 -7.17 20.07
C LEU A 474 -0.71 -6.28 20.81
N LEU A 475 0.58 -6.63 20.79
CA LEU A 475 1.60 -5.98 21.63
C LEU A 475 2.06 -4.61 21.12
N ASP A 476 2.07 -4.39 19.81
CA ASP A 476 2.72 -3.19 19.23
C ASP A 476 1.84 -2.36 18.30
N TYR A 477 0.86 -2.96 17.61
CA TYR A 477 0.17 -2.28 16.49
C TYR A 477 -1.34 -2.04 16.71
N SER A 478 -1.91 -2.53 17.82
CA SER A 478 -3.35 -2.51 18.06
C SER A 478 -3.83 -1.31 18.88
N ASP A 479 -2.97 -0.69 19.68
CA ASP A 479 -3.29 0.22 20.80
C ASP A 479 -4.28 -0.38 21.82
N ILE A 480 -4.37 -1.71 21.92
CA ILE A 480 -5.25 -2.37 22.90
C ILE A 480 -4.77 -2.12 24.33
N GLU A 481 -3.45 -2.19 24.58
CA GLU A 481 -2.88 -1.96 25.91
C GLU A 481 -3.33 -0.63 26.55
N PRO A 482 -3.09 0.55 25.93
CA PRO A 482 -3.48 1.81 26.54
C PRO A 482 -5.00 1.98 26.69
N MET A 483 -5.80 1.26 25.91
CA MET A 483 -7.27 1.36 25.86
C MET A 483 -7.99 0.30 26.69
N SER A 484 -7.28 -0.58 27.40
CA SER A 484 -7.85 -1.72 28.11
C SER A 484 -7.70 -1.62 29.62
N GLN A 485 -8.47 -2.43 30.34
CA GLN A 485 -8.24 -2.65 31.76
C GLN A 485 -6.96 -3.46 31.94
N ALA A 486 -6.14 -3.11 32.93
CA ALA A 486 -4.84 -3.75 33.12
C ALA A 486 -4.95 -5.28 33.28
N GLU A 487 -5.93 -5.77 34.03
CA GLU A 487 -6.17 -7.21 34.23
C GLU A 487 -6.46 -7.95 32.91
N ASP A 488 -7.27 -7.36 32.04
CA ASP A 488 -7.58 -7.93 30.74
C ASP A 488 -6.34 -8.00 29.84
N PHE A 489 -5.53 -6.93 29.80
CA PHE A 489 -4.29 -6.93 29.02
C PHE A 489 -3.25 -7.91 29.56
N TYR A 490 -3.11 -8.02 30.89
CA TYR A 490 -2.25 -9.02 31.51
C TYR A 490 -2.67 -10.45 31.14
N ARG A 491 -3.97 -10.73 31.05
CA ARG A 491 -4.48 -12.02 30.59
C ARG A 491 -4.06 -12.30 29.14
N TRP A 492 -4.25 -11.34 28.23
CA TRP A 492 -3.93 -11.54 26.81
C TRP A 492 -2.43 -11.63 26.53
N SER A 493 -1.64 -10.74 27.12
CA SER A 493 -0.17 -10.81 27.03
C SER A 493 0.38 -12.09 27.68
N GLY A 494 -0.25 -12.56 28.76
CA GLY A 494 0.05 -13.84 29.39
C GLY A 494 -0.14 -15.06 28.47
N LEU A 495 -1.14 -15.04 27.57
CA LEU A 495 -1.31 -16.09 26.56
C LEU A 495 -0.12 -16.13 25.58
N ILE A 496 0.41 -14.97 25.21
CA ILE A 496 1.59 -14.86 24.34
C ILE A 496 2.82 -15.39 25.06
N ASP A 497 3.05 -14.98 26.31
CA ASP A 497 4.18 -15.44 27.12
C ASP A 497 4.14 -16.97 27.34
N GLN A 498 2.97 -17.55 27.56
CA GLN A 498 2.80 -19.01 27.65
C GLN A 498 3.10 -19.71 26.32
N TRP A 499 2.61 -19.18 25.21
CA TRP A 499 2.90 -19.73 23.89
C TRP A 499 4.40 -19.68 23.59
N ARG A 500 5.08 -18.56 23.85
CA ARG A 500 6.54 -18.41 23.66
C ARG A 500 7.37 -19.45 24.41
N ALA A 501 6.97 -19.75 25.64
CA ALA A 501 7.67 -20.68 26.51
C ALA A 501 7.38 -22.16 26.24
N SER A 502 6.39 -22.47 25.39
CA SER A 502 5.97 -23.85 25.08
C SER A 502 6.87 -24.51 24.02
N ASP A 503 6.62 -25.77 23.67
CA ASP A 503 7.29 -26.42 22.54
C ASP A 503 6.93 -25.76 21.20
N GLU A 504 7.85 -25.72 20.23
CA GLU A 504 7.66 -25.07 18.91
C GLU A 504 6.43 -25.58 18.13
N SER A 505 6.02 -26.83 18.33
CA SER A 505 4.83 -27.40 17.70
C SER A 505 3.50 -26.89 18.28
N THR A 506 3.54 -26.20 19.41
CA THR A 506 2.33 -25.69 20.07
C THR A 506 1.73 -24.55 19.25
N PRO A 507 0.48 -24.68 18.77
CA PRO A 507 -0.17 -23.63 17.99
C PRO A 507 -0.42 -22.39 18.84
N PHE A 508 -0.43 -21.22 18.20
CA PHE A 508 -0.78 -19.97 18.86
C PHE A 508 -2.26 -19.99 19.31
N PRO A 509 -2.62 -19.56 20.54
CA PRO A 509 -3.99 -19.58 21.07
C PRO A 509 -4.86 -18.45 20.48
N ALA A 510 -4.87 -18.35 19.16
CA ALA A 510 -5.43 -17.25 18.38
C ALA A 510 -6.96 -17.09 18.57
N GLN A 511 -7.67 -18.22 18.55
CA GLN A 511 -9.12 -18.26 18.77
C GLN A 511 -9.51 -17.85 20.20
N GLU A 512 -8.73 -18.28 21.19
CA GLU A 512 -8.97 -17.92 22.59
C GLU A 512 -8.75 -16.43 22.82
N LEU A 513 -7.63 -15.90 22.30
CA LEU A 513 -7.32 -14.47 22.34
C LEU A 513 -8.46 -13.65 21.70
N GLY A 514 -8.86 -14.00 20.48
CA GLY A 514 -9.92 -13.28 19.77
C GLY A 514 -11.27 -13.34 20.48
N LYS A 515 -11.68 -14.51 20.99
CA LYS A 515 -12.89 -14.65 21.82
C LYS A 515 -12.81 -13.77 23.05
N SER A 516 -11.67 -13.73 23.73
CA SER A 516 -11.49 -12.93 24.95
C SER A 516 -11.56 -11.42 24.67
N LEU A 517 -10.98 -10.95 23.56
CA LEU A 517 -11.07 -9.54 23.12
C LEU A 517 -12.51 -9.11 22.82
N VAL A 518 -13.31 -9.98 22.20
CA VAL A 518 -14.72 -9.67 21.91
C VAL A 518 -15.59 -9.79 23.16
N ALA A 519 -15.36 -10.81 24.00
CA ALA A 519 -16.14 -11.05 25.21
C ALA A 519 -15.95 -9.96 26.27
N SER A 520 -14.74 -9.40 26.38
CA SER A 520 -14.42 -8.23 27.22
C SER A 520 -14.96 -6.91 26.67
N LYS A 521 -15.57 -6.92 25.47
CA LYS A 521 -16.02 -5.73 24.73
C LYS A 521 -14.87 -4.77 24.43
N GLN A 522 -13.63 -5.26 24.41
CA GLN A 522 -12.49 -4.47 23.98
C GLN A 522 -12.59 -4.19 22.47
N ILE A 523 -13.04 -5.19 21.71
CA ILE A 523 -13.15 -5.13 20.25
C ILE A 523 -14.55 -5.52 19.79
N ILE A 524 -15.05 -4.80 18.79
CA ILE A 524 -16.22 -5.18 17.99
C ILE A 524 -15.74 -5.45 16.55
N PRO A 525 -15.68 -6.70 16.08
CA PRO A 525 -15.31 -7.01 14.69
C PRO A 525 -16.34 -6.46 13.71
N MET A 526 -15.90 -5.75 12.67
CA MET A 526 -16.79 -5.07 11.72
C MET A 526 -16.83 -5.77 10.37
N PHE A 527 -15.73 -5.73 9.61
CA PHE A 527 -15.75 -6.17 8.22
C PHE A 527 -14.46 -6.86 7.79
N HIS A 528 -14.59 -7.91 6.99
CA HIS A 528 -13.52 -8.39 6.13
C HIS A 528 -13.65 -7.71 4.76
N CYS A 529 -12.53 -7.52 4.08
CA CYS A 529 -12.49 -6.94 2.75
C CYS A 529 -11.77 -7.90 1.79
N TRP A 530 -12.19 -7.94 0.54
CA TRP A 530 -11.44 -8.64 -0.50
C TRP A 530 -10.23 -7.81 -0.92
N LEU A 531 -9.09 -8.48 -1.02
CA LEU A 531 -7.85 -7.94 -1.57
C LEU A 531 -7.60 -8.63 -2.91
N GLY A 532 -7.17 -7.86 -3.90
CA GLY A 532 -6.93 -8.41 -5.22
C GLY A 532 -5.86 -7.66 -5.96
N VAL A 533 -5.10 -8.40 -6.77
CA VAL A 533 -4.27 -7.85 -7.82
C VAL A 533 -5.04 -8.06 -9.12
N ASN A 534 -5.35 -6.97 -9.83
CA ASN A 534 -6.03 -7.07 -11.12
C ASN A 534 -5.08 -7.70 -12.16
N LYS A 535 -5.41 -8.91 -12.62
CA LYS A 535 -4.63 -9.62 -13.65
C LYS A 535 -4.62 -8.91 -15.00
N ASP A 536 -5.59 -8.04 -15.32
CA ASP A 536 -5.55 -7.28 -16.58
C ASP A 536 -4.42 -6.23 -16.57
N GLN A 537 -4.04 -5.71 -15.39
CA GLN A 537 -2.89 -4.80 -15.24
C GLN A 537 -1.55 -5.53 -15.13
N CYS A 538 -1.59 -6.80 -14.67
CA CYS A 538 -0.41 -7.63 -14.44
C CYS A 538 -0.29 -8.78 -15.45
N GLY A 539 -1.06 -8.82 -16.53
CA GLY A 539 -1.37 -10.06 -17.27
C GLY A 539 -0.19 -10.76 -17.93
N ALA A 540 0.89 -10.03 -18.21
CA ALA A 540 2.14 -10.60 -18.70
C ALA A 540 3.06 -11.13 -17.57
N LEU A 541 2.84 -10.71 -16.32
CA LEU A 541 3.61 -11.11 -15.17
C LEU A 541 3.25 -12.53 -14.73
N GLN A 542 4.27 -13.36 -14.68
CA GLN A 542 4.23 -14.68 -14.07
C GLN A 542 4.52 -14.54 -12.56
N ASN A 543 3.97 -15.45 -11.75
CA ASN A 543 4.09 -15.46 -10.29
C ASN A 543 3.51 -14.22 -9.57
N ALA A 544 2.65 -13.44 -10.23
CA ALA A 544 2.00 -12.27 -9.62
C ALA A 544 0.82 -12.69 -8.70
N LYS A 545 1.12 -13.46 -7.64
CA LYS A 545 0.13 -13.89 -6.65
C LYS A 545 -0.08 -12.79 -5.60
N CYS A 546 -1.35 -12.50 -5.29
CA CYS A 546 -1.71 -11.60 -4.20
C CYS A 546 -1.23 -12.19 -2.86
N ASN A 547 -0.56 -11.38 -2.05
CA ASN A 547 -0.16 -11.70 -0.69
C ASN A 547 -1.13 -11.06 0.33
N ALA A 548 -0.95 -11.39 1.61
CA ALA A 548 -1.70 -10.83 2.74
C ALA A 548 -1.75 -9.29 2.82
N LEU A 549 -0.86 -8.59 2.10
CA LEU A 549 -0.80 -7.13 2.05
C LEU A 549 -1.56 -6.54 0.85
N GLY A 550 -2.16 -7.37 -0.01
CA GLY A 550 -2.85 -6.94 -1.23
C GLY A 550 -1.93 -6.56 -2.38
N TRP A 551 -0.68 -7.06 -2.36
CA TRP A 551 0.33 -6.85 -3.40
C TRP A 551 0.90 -8.20 -3.85
N PHE A 552 1.76 -8.25 -4.85
CA PHE A 552 2.55 -9.43 -5.19
C PHE A 552 4.03 -9.19 -4.88
N ASP A 553 4.82 -10.24 -4.66
CA ASP A 553 6.26 -10.08 -4.38
C ASP A 553 7.01 -9.63 -5.64
N PHE A 554 7.47 -8.39 -5.65
CA PHE A 554 8.21 -7.80 -6.78
C PHE A 554 9.50 -8.56 -7.10
N SER A 555 10.08 -9.28 -6.13
CA SER A 555 11.33 -10.00 -6.32
C SER A 555 11.17 -11.35 -7.02
N GLN A 556 9.95 -11.90 -7.07
CA GLN A 556 9.65 -13.25 -7.58
C GLN A 556 8.92 -13.24 -8.94
N VAL A 557 8.41 -12.09 -9.36
CA VAL A 557 7.70 -11.93 -10.64
C VAL A 557 8.64 -11.77 -11.81
N TRP A 558 8.17 -12.18 -12.99
CA TRP A 558 8.90 -12.06 -14.24
C TRP A 558 7.97 -11.99 -15.45
N VAL A 559 8.51 -11.55 -16.58
CA VAL A 559 7.76 -11.41 -17.83
C VAL A 559 8.11 -12.58 -18.75
N LYS A 560 7.10 -13.35 -19.15
CA LYS A 560 7.29 -14.40 -20.14
C LYS A 560 7.39 -13.78 -21.55
N PRO A 561 8.46 -14.06 -22.33
CA PRO A 561 8.51 -13.64 -23.72
C PRO A 561 7.35 -14.25 -24.52
N GLU A 562 6.78 -13.47 -25.44
CA GLU A 562 5.74 -13.92 -26.37
C GLU A 562 6.25 -14.93 -27.40
#